data_AF-A0A2J8K1T5-F1
#
_entry.id   AF-A0A2J8K1T5-F1
#
_cell.length_a   1.000
_cell.length_b   1.000
_cell.length_c   1.000
_cell.angle_alpha   90.00
_cell.angle_beta   90.00
_cell.angle_gamma   90.00
#
_symmetry.space_group_name_H-M   'P 1'
#
loop_
_entity.id
_entity.type
_entity.pdbx_description
1 polymer ?
#
loop_
_entity_poly.entity_id
_entity_poly.type
_entity_poly.pdbx_seq_one_letter_code
_entity_poly.pdbx_strand_id
1 'polypeptide(L)'
;AARAKPGPQDTVERPFYDLWASDNPLDRPLVGQDEFFLEQTKKKGVKRPARLHTKPSQAPAVEARREAEADKPRRLGRLKYQAPDIDVQLSSELTDSLRTLKPEGNILRDRFKSFQRRNMIEPRERAKFKRKYKVKLVEKRAFREIQL
;
A
#
# COMPACT_ATOMS: atom_id res chain seq x y z
N ALA A 1 -39.96 -10.27 -12.49
CA ALA A 1 -39.09 -11.43 -12.21
C ALA A 1 -37.70 -10.93 -11.83
N ALA A 2 -37.26 -11.14 -10.58
CA ALA A 2 -35.96 -10.69 -10.10
C ALA A 2 -34.85 -11.62 -10.63
N ARG A 3 -33.83 -11.06 -11.30
CA ARG A 3 -32.66 -11.84 -11.74
C ARG A 3 -31.76 -12.09 -10.53
N ALA A 4 -31.63 -13.35 -10.14
CA ALA A 4 -30.66 -13.78 -9.13
C ALA A 4 -29.24 -13.50 -9.64
N LYS A 5 -28.37 -12.96 -8.77
CA LYS A 5 -26.95 -12.80 -9.08
C LYS A 5 -26.31 -14.19 -9.20
N PRO A 6 -25.48 -14.46 -10.22
CA PRO A 6 -24.75 -15.72 -10.29
C PRO A 6 -23.87 -15.83 -9.04
N GLY A 7 -23.93 -16.99 -8.38
CA GLY A 7 -23.09 -17.30 -7.21
C GLY A 7 -21.59 -17.29 -7.56
N PRO A 8 -20.70 -17.41 -6.56
CA PRO A 8 -19.27 -17.53 -6.80
C PRO A 8 -19.04 -18.74 -7.71
N GLN A 9 -18.59 -18.51 -8.93
CA GLN A 9 -18.19 -19.58 -9.84
C GLN A 9 -17.08 -20.38 -9.14
N ASP A 10 -17.29 -21.68 -8.92
CA ASP A 10 -16.28 -22.57 -8.34
C ASP A 10 -14.99 -22.43 -9.16
N THR A 11 -13.98 -21.83 -8.53
CA THR A 11 -12.67 -21.55 -9.17
C THR A 11 -11.89 -22.82 -9.52
N VAL A 12 -12.45 -23.99 -9.20
CA VAL A 12 -11.85 -25.32 -9.36
C VAL A 12 -11.90 -25.81 -10.81
N GLU A 13 -12.89 -25.39 -11.61
CA GLU A 13 -13.04 -25.85 -13.00
C GLU A 13 -12.36 -24.98 -14.04
N ARG A 14 -11.71 -23.88 -13.64
CA ARG A 14 -10.81 -23.19 -14.57
C ARG A 14 -9.52 -24.01 -14.61
N PRO A 15 -9.20 -24.74 -15.70
CA PRO A 15 -7.90 -25.38 -15.81
C PRO A 15 -6.85 -24.29 -15.58
N PHE A 16 -5.99 -24.52 -14.58
CA PHE A 16 -4.91 -23.60 -14.26
C PHE A 16 -3.96 -23.58 -15.47
N TYR A 17 -4.14 -22.62 -16.36
CA TYR A 17 -3.20 -22.38 -17.44
C TYR A 17 -1.95 -21.77 -16.81
N ASP A 18 -0.91 -22.58 -16.64
CA ASP A 18 0.43 -22.04 -16.42
C ASP A 18 0.86 -21.36 -17.72
N LEU A 19 0.70 -20.03 -17.76
CA LEU A 19 1.04 -19.16 -18.89
C LEU A 19 2.53 -19.27 -19.29
N TRP A 20 3.34 -19.97 -18.50
CA TRP A 20 4.76 -20.20 -18.74
C TRP A 20 5.10 -21.68 -18.96
N ALA A 21 4.11 -22.58 -19.02
CA ALA A 21 4.35 -23.98 -19.36
C ALA A 21 4.73 -24.10 -20.84
N SER A 22 5.62 -25.05 -21.15
CA SER A 22 6.04 -25.37 -22.51
C SER A 22 4.88 -25.75 -23.43
N ASP A 23 3.82 -26.32 -22.86
CA ASP A 23 2.65 -26.85 -23.58
C ASP A 23 1.42 -25.97 -23.39
N ASN A 24 1.57 -24.65 -23.47
CA ASN A 24 0.47 -23.71 -23.35
C ASN A 24 -0.46 -23.76 -24.59
N PRO A 25 -1.75 -24.09 -24.43
CA PRO A 25 -2.68 -24.17 -25.55
C PRO A 25 -2.91 -22.83 -26.25
N LEU A 26 -2.60 -21.70 -25.60
CA LEU A 26 -2.67 -20.36 -26.20
C LEU A 26 -1.51 -20.08 -27.16
N ASP A 27 -0.39 -20.81 -27.06
CA ASP A 27 0.78 -20.62 -27.92
C ASP A 27 0.64 -21.38 -29.25
N ARG A 28 -0.18 -22.45 -29.29
CA ARG A 28 -0.46 -23.25 -30.50
C ARG A 28 -0.85 -22.43 -31.74
N PRO A 29 -1.78 -21.46 -31.67
CA PRO A 29 -2.15 -20.65 -32.82
C PRO A 29 -1.07 -19.62 -33.24
N LEU A 30 -0.11 -19.29 -32.36
CA LEU A 30 0.99 -18.37 -32.69
C LEU A 30 2.17 -19.07 -33.38
N VAL A 31 2.29 -20.40 -33.25
CA VAL A 31 3.32 -21.19 -33.94
C VAL A 31 3.12 -21.03 -35.46
N GLY A 32 4.04 -20.30 -36.12
CA GLY A 32 4.02 -20.05 -37.57
C GLY A 32 3.56 -18.64 -37.98
N GLN A 33 2.95 -17.84 -37.10
CA GLN A 33 2.58 -16.45 -37.43
C GLN A 33 3.80 -15.53 -37.60
N ASP A 34 4.91 -15.89 -36.95
CA ASP A 34 6.18 -15.17 -37.06
C ASP A 34 6.74 -15.20 -38.48
N GLU A 35 6.46 -16.24 -39.29
CA GLU A 35 6.93 -16.34 -40.67
C GLU A 35 6.29 -15.26 -41.55
N PHE A 36 4.98 -15.09 -41.46
CA PHE A 36 4.25 -14.07 -42.21
C PHE A 36 4.68 -12.63 -41.84
N PHE A 37 4.91 -12.36 -40.56
CA PHE A 37 5.37 -11.05 -40.09
C PHE A 37 6.80 -10.71 -40.55
N LEU A 38 7.68 -11.72 -40.59
CA LEU A 38 9.06 -11.62 -41.09
C LEU A 38 9.11 -11.32 -42.58
N GLU A 39 8.24 -11.93 -43.39
CA GLU A 39 8.14 -11.69 -44.83
C GLU A 39 7.72 -10.24 -45.14
N GLN A 40 6.73 -9.72 -44.40
CA GLN A 40 6.16 -8.40 -44.65
C GLN A 40 7.04 -7.26 -44.14
N THR A 41 7.55 -7.36 -42.91
CA THR A 41 8.26 -6.24 -42.25
C THR A 41 9.77 -6.32 -42.38
N LYS A 42 10.31 -7.48 -42.81
CA LYS A 42 11.75 -7.80 -42.86
C LYS A 42 12.49 -7.58 -41.54
N LYS A 43 11.75 -7.42 -40.43
CA LYS A 43 12.29 -7.14 -39.11
C LYS A 43 11.87 -8.24 -38.16
N LYS A 44 12.86 -8.90 -37.57
CA LYS A 44 12.62 -9.87 -36.50
C LYS A 44 12.20 -9.13 -35.23
N GLY A 45 11.16 -9.62 -34.54
CA GLY A 45 10.79 -9.12 -33.23
C GLY A 45 11.97 -9.13 -32.25
N VAL A 46 12.04 -8.15 -31.35
CA VAL A 46 13.13 -8.05 -30.37
C VAL A 46 13.07 -9.24 -29.43
N LYS A 47 14.14 -10.05 -29.39
CA LYS A 47 14.23 -11.19 -28.46
C LYS A 47 14.27 -10.67 -27.03
N ARG A 48 13.35 -11.15 -26.20
CA ARG A 48 13.31 -10.83 -24.77
C ARG A 48 14.65 -11.22 -24.12
N PRO A 49 15.34 -10.29 -23.43
CA PRO A 49 16.67 -10.54 -22.90
C PRO A 49 16.64 -11.64 -21.83
N ALA A 50 17.71 -12.45 -21.77
CA ALA A 50 17.76 -13.67 -20.96
C ALA A 50 17.53 -13.43 -19.45
N ARG A 51 17.92 -12.26 -18.93
CA ARG A 51 17.68 -11.83 -17.54
C ARG A 51 16.20 -11.76 -17.15
N LEU A 52 15.28 -11.65 -18.12
CA LEU A 52 13.85 -11.61 -17.85
C LEU A 52 13.16 -12.99 -17.88
N HIS A 53 13.90 -14.07 -18.20
CA HIS A 53 13.38 -15.44 -18.20
C HIS A 53 13.47 -16.10 -16.81
N THR A 54 14.27 -15.54 -15.90
CA THR A 54 14.37 -16.02 -14.52
C THR A 54 13.15 -15.57 -13.73
N LYS A 55 12.36 -16.54 -13.24
CA LYS A 55 11.25 -16.26 -12.31
C LYS A 55 11.84 -15.61 -11.04
N PRO A 56 11.35 -14.45 -10.60
CA PRO A 56 11.92 -13.72 -9.46
C PRO A 56 11.71 -14.45 -8.13
N SER A 57 10.72 -15.34 -8.04
CA SER A 57 10.46 -16.19 -6.88
C SER A 57 10.19 -17.62 -7.34
N GLN A 58 10.59 -18.60 -6.52
CA GLN A 58 10.25 -20.01 -6.74
C GLN A 58 8.78 -20.29 -6.38
N ALA A 59 8.24 -19.56 -5.40
CA ALA A 59 6.85 -19.67 -4.97
C ALA A 59 5.88 -18.94 -5.93
N PRO A 60 4.64 -19.45 -6.10
CA PRO A 60 3.61 -18.81 -6.90
C PRO A 60 3.24 -17.44 -6.34
N ALA A 61 2.91 -16.50 -7.24
CA ALA A 61 2.66 -15.10 -6.88
C ALA A 61 1.52 -14.90 -5.85
N VAL A 62 0.58 -15.85 -5.74
CA VAL A 62 -0.53 -15.79 -4.78
C VAL A 62 -0.03 -16.04 -3.35
N GLU A 63 0.89 -16.99 -3.16
CA GLU A 63 1.43 -17.34 -1.85
C GLU A 63 2.36 -16.24 -1.33
N ALA A 64 3.27 -15.76 -2.18
CA ALA A 64 4.14 -14.63 -1.84
C ALA A 64 3.35 -13.38 -1.42
N ARG A 65 2.19 -13.15 -2.04
CA ARG A 65 1.27 -12.06 -1.65
C ARG A 65 0.61 -12.30 -0.30
N ARG A 66 0.16 -13.53 -0.01
CA ARG A 66 -0.43 -13.88 1.28
C ARG A 66 0.56 -13.74 2.42
N GLU A 67 1.79 -14.19 2.24
CA GLU A 67 2.87 -14.04 3.22
C GLU A 67 3.17 -12.56 3.49
N ALA A 68 3.30 -11.76 2.43
CA ALA A 68 3.51 -10.32 2.55
C ALA A 68 2.31 -9.56 3.15
N GLU A 69 1.10 -10.11 3.07
CA GLU A 69 -0.10 -9.54 3.69
C GLU A 69 -0.23 -9.97 5.16
N ALA A 70 0.22 -11.17 5.52
CA ALA A 70 0.21 -11.67 6.89
C ALA A 70 1.11 -10.85 7.82
N ASP A 71 2.25 -10.34 7.33
CA ASP A 71 3.15 -9.48 8.11
C ASP A 71 2.60 -8.04 8.30
N LYS A 72 1.66 -7.61 7.44
CA LYS A 72 1.11 -6.26 7.50
C LYS A 72 0.05 -6.15 8.59
N PRO A 73 0.04 -5.03 9.34
CA PRO A 73 -1.01 -4.79 10.32
C PRO A 73 -2.37 -4.70 9.63
N ARG A 74 -3.37 -5.36 10.21
CA ARG A 74 -4.76 -5.34 9.74
C ARG A 74 -5.34 -3.94 9.87
N ARG A 75 -6.35 -3.64 9.05
CA ARG A 75 -7.02 -2.33 9.04
C ARG A 75 -8.27 -2.39 9.91
N LEU A 76 -8.26 -1.68 11.03
CA LEU A 76 -9.43 -1.55 11.92
C LEU A 76 -10.41 -0.45 11.49
N GLY A 77 -9.89 0.67 10.98
CA GLY A 77 -10.70 1.86 10.69
C GLY A 77 -10.45 2.46 9.31
N ARG A 78 -10.90 3.71 9.12
CA ARG A 78 -10.71 4.42 7.83
C ARG A 78 -9.23 4.65 7.52
N LEU A 79 -8.41 4.99 8.52
CA LEU A 79 -7.00 5.28 8.31
C LEU A 79 -6.16 4.00 8.35
N LYS A 80 -5.11 3.97 7.52
CA LYS A 80 -4.13 2.88 7.51
C LYS A 80 -3.08 3.14 8.60
N TYR A 81 -2.51 2.07 9.15
CA TYR A 81 -1.36 2.20 10.03
C TYR A 81 -0.19 2.81 9.25
N GLN A 82 0.46 3.79 9.87
CA GLN A 82 1.71 4.39 9.39
C GLN A 82 2.78 4.10 10.42
N ALA A 83 3.84 3.42 9.99
CA ALA A 83 5.02 3.18 10.82
C ALA A 83 5.65 4.54 11.20
N PRO A 84 6.10 4.70 12.46
CA PRO A 84 6.88 5.88 12.83
C PRO A 84 8.23 5.87 12.09
N ASP A 85 8.77 7.07 11.89
CA ASP A 85 10.14 7.23 11.42
C ASP A 85 11.11 6.73 12.50
N ILE A 86 12.28 6.25 12.05
CA ILE A 86 13.29 5.71 12.95
C ILE A 86 14.09 6.88 13.50
N ASP A 87 14.10 7.02 14.83
CA ASP A 87 14.94 7.99 15.52
C ASP A 87 16.41 7.50 15.46
N VAL A 88 17.23 8.13 14.63
CA VAL A 88 18.65 7.80 14.45
C VAL A 88 19.52 9.03 14.69
N GLN A 89 20.65 8.84 15.35
CA GLN A 89 21.67 9.89 15.50
C GLN A 89 22.62 9.87 14.32
N LEU A 90 23.02 11.07 13.89
CA LEU A 90 24.03 11.24 12.86
C LEU A 90 25.44 11.11 13.46
N SER A 91 26.43 10.79 12.64
CA SER A 91 27.82 10.59 13.09
C SER A 91 28.43 11.82 13.78
N SER A 92 27.97 13.02 13.43
CA SER A 92 28.39 14.29 14.06
C SER A 92 27.73 14.55 15.42
N GLU A 93 26.60 13.90 15.70
CA GLU A 93 25.82 14.06 16.93
C GLU A 93 26.10 12.94 17.93
N LEU A 94 26.77 11.87 17.47
CA LEU A 94 27.18 10.75 18.29
C LEU A 94 28.23 11.21 19.31
N THR A 95 27.91 11.13 20.60
CA THR A 95 28.87 11.42 21.66
C THR A 95 29.62 10.16 22.09
N ASP A 96 30.90 10.28 22.40
CA ASP A 96 31.75 9.15 22.84
C ASP A 96 31.35 8.57 24.22
N SER A 97 30.48 9.25 24.98
CA SER A 97 30.07 8.84 26.32
C SER A 97 28.54 8.80 26.48
N LEU A 98 28.03 7.70 27.05
CA LEU A 98 26.60 7.52 27.36
C LEU A 98 26.06 8.53 28.38
N ARG A 99 26.94 9.16 29.18
CA ARG A 99 26.54 10.19 30.15
C ARG A 99 26.21 11.53 29.50
N THR A 100 26.85 11.82 28.37
CA THR A 100 26.61 13.05 27.59
C THR A 100 25.57 12.84 26.50
N LEU A 101 25.20 11.59 26.23
CA LEU A 101 24.21 11.23 25.24
C LEU A 101 22.84 11.78 25.65
N LYS A 102 22.23 12.57 24.76
CA LYS A 102 20.85 12.99 24.93
C LYS A 102 19.94 11.81 24.63
N PRO A 103 18.95 11.50 25.49
CA PRO A 103 17.99 10.46 25.19
C PRO A 103 17.13 10.90 23.99
N GLU A 104 17.12 10.07 22.95
CA GLU A 104 16.33 10.31 21.74
C GLU A 104 14.96 9.62 21.81
N GLY A 105 14.04 10.15 21.02
CA GLY A 105 12.73 9.55 20.80
C GLY A 105 11.73 9.73 21.95
N ASN A 106 10.53 9.20 21.75
CA ASN A 106 9.44 9.31 22.73
C ASN A 106 8.75 7.97 22.95
N ILE A 107 8.91 7.42 24.15
CA ILE A 107 8.37 6.11 24.55
C ILE A 107 6.84 6.08 24.41
N LEU A 108 6.13 7.17 24.73
CA LEU A 108 4.66 7.20 24.61
C LEU A 108 4.23 7.07 23.15
N ARG A 109 4.97 7.69 22.22
CA ARG A 109 4.70 7.57 20.79
C ARG A 109 4.97 6.15 20.29
N ASP A 110 6.08 5.54 20.71
CA ASP A 110 6.41 4.15 20.37
C ASP A 110 5.36 3.15 20.90
N ARG A 111 4.98 3.27 22.18
CA ARG A 111 3.93 2.43 22.78
C ARG A 111 2.58 2.62 22.08
N PHE A 112 2.21 3.85 21.75
CA PHE A 112 0.98 4.15 21.03
C PHE A 112 0.98 3.53 19.62
N LYS A 113 2.09 3.65 18.89
CA LYS A 113 2.26 3.02 17.56
C LYS A 113 2.29 1.49 17.66
N SER A 114 2.86 0.92 18.71
CA SER A 114 2.81 -0.52 18.99
C SER A 114 1.38 -1.02 19.23
N PHE A 115 0.57 -0.28 19.98
CA PHE A 115 -0.86 -0.62 20.16
C PHE A 115 -1.64 -0.54 18.85
N GLN A 116 -1.29 0.40 17.96
CA GLN A 116 -1.87 0.47 16.61
C GLN A 116 -1.46 -0.73 15.74
N ARG A 117 -0.17 -1.08 15.73
CA ARG A 117 0.35 -2.23 14.97
C ARG A 117 -0.29 -3.56 15.41
N ARG A 118 -0.54 -3.70 16.72
CA ARG A 118 -1.19 -4.87 17.32
C ARG A 118 -2.72 -4.89 17.18
N ASN A 119 -3.32 -3.92 16.52
CA ASN A 119 -4.77 -3.80 16.37
C ASN A 119 -5.51 -3.70 17.72
N MET A 120 -4.90 -3.11 18.75
CA MET A 120 -5.58 -2.78 20.01
C MET A 120 -6.24 -1.40 19.95
N ILE A 121 -5.60 -0.47 19.26
CA ILE A 121 -6.08 0.90 19.06
C ILE A 121 -6.10 1.16 17.55
N GLU A 122 -7.17 1.74 17.03
CA GLU A 122 -7.19 2.10 15.62
C GLU A 122 -6.39 3.37 15.31
N PRO A 123 -5.75 3.47 14.13
CA PRO A 123 -5.17 4.71 13.64
C PRO A 123 -6.24 5.82 13.53
N ARG A 124 -6.06 6.92 14.26
CA ARG A 124 -6.95 8.10 14.26
C ARG A 124 -6.13 9.38 14.14
N GLU A 125 -6.72 10.37 13.46
CA GLU A 125 -6.24 11.75 13.49
C GLU A 125 -7.03 12.54 14.53
N ARG A 126 -6.35 13.51 15.17
CA ARG A 126 -7.01 14.40 16.12
C ARG A 126 -8.09 15.19 15.39
N ALA A 127 -9.32 15.11 15.89
CA ALA A 127 -10.43 15.91 15.36
C ALA A 127 -10.09 17.40 15.49
N LYS A 128 -10.10 18.11 14.36
CA LYS A 128 -9.95 19.56 14.34
C LYS A 128 -11.31 20.19 14.66
N PHE A 129 -11.39 20.94 15.74
CA PHE A 129 -12.58 21.72 16.08
C PHE A 129 -12.68 22.94 15.16
N LYS A 130 -13.22 22.73 13.95
CA LYS A 130 -13.53 23.80 13.01
C LYS A 130 -15.03 24.06 13.01
N ARG A 131 -15.41 25.33 13.15
CA ARG A 131 -16.81 25.75 13.00
C ARG A 131 -17.16 25.74 11.52
N LYS A 132 -18.32 25.18 11.18
CA LYS A 132 -18.83 25.18 9.79
C LYS A 132 -19.15 26.60 9.30
N TYR A 133 -19.62 27.46 10.21
CA TYR A 133 -20.04 28.82 9.91
C TYR A 133 -19.22 29.85 10.68
N LYS A 134 -19.01 31.02 10.06
CA LYS A 134 -18.32 32.15 10.69
C LYS A 134 -19.17 32.69 11.84
N VAL A 135 -18.51 32.93 12.97
CA VAL A 135 -19.14 33.60 14.12
C VAL A 135 -19.38 35.06 13.73
N LYS A 136 -20.63 35.51 13.85
CA LYS A 136 -20.95 36.93 13.73
C LYS A 136 -20.57 37.59 15.06
N LEU A 137 -19.52 38.40 15.04
CA LEU A 137 -19.19 39.28 16.16
C LEU A 137 -20.13 40.47 16.10
N VAL A 138 -20.91 40.67 17.16
CA VAL A 138 -21.85 41.78 17.30
C VAL A 138 -21.50 42.48 18.61
N GLU A 139 -21.32 43.79 18.56
CA GLU A 139 -21.14 44.60 19.76
C GLU A 139 -22.41 44.56 20.60
N LYS A 140 -22.27 44.39 21.92
CA LYS A 140 -23.43 44.45 22.81
C LYS A 140 -23.96 45.88 22.83
N ARG A 141 -25.29 46.04 22.84
CA ARG A 141 -25.98 47.34 22.78
C ARG A 141 -25.43 48.35 23.81
N ALA A 142 -25.18 47.88 25.03
CA ALA A 142 -24.63 48.70 26.12
C ALA A 142 -23.32 49.42 25.78
N PHE A 143 -22.46 48.86 24.92
CA PHE A 143 -21.20 49.51 24.52
C PHE A 143 -21.35 50.40 23.28
N ARG A 144 -22.45 50.26 22.54
CA ARG A 144 -22.76 51.11 21.38
C ARG A 144 -23.30 52.48 21.80
N GLU A 145 -23.91 52.55 22.98
CA GLU A 145 -24.59 53.75 23.51
C GLU A 145 -23.67 54.63 24.37
N ILE A 146 -22.46 54.17 24.71
CA ILE A 146 -21.47 54.95 25.45
C ILE A 146 -20.80 55.92 24.46
N GLN A 147 -21.25 57.18 24.46
CA GLN A 147 -20.60 58.31 23.77
C GLN A 147 -19.68 59.05 24.76
N LEU A 148 -18.48 59.42 24.29
CA LEU A 148 -17.50 60.25 25.02
C LEU A 148 -17.99 61.70 25.14
#